data_AF-G0IV28-F1
#
_entry.id   AF-G0IV28-F1
#
_cell.length_a   1.000
_cell.length_b   1.000
_cell.length_c   1.000
_cell.angle_alpha   90.00
_cell.angle_beta   90.00
_cell.angle_gamma   90.00
#
_symmetry.space_group_name_H-M   'P 1'
#
loop_
_entity.id
_entity.type
_entity.pdbx_description
1 polymer ?
#
loop_
_entity_poly.entity_id
_entity_poly.type
_entity_poly.pdbx_seq_one_letter_code
_entity_poly.pdbx_strand_id
1 'polypeptide(L)'
;MEKKESFTCPHCEEKLPFRVILKVKNDHAFECPLCGGTVVPQKTKSFTWGYIIGLLSFALPQQIVFYLHQDNVLAFLIGFLHAVTAFGLVSLYFYFNTKFSKAIALSYIPILLVILGKWVMGIF
;
A
#
# COMPACT_ATOMS: atom_id res chain seq x y z
N MET A 1 -5.47 -23.11 -11.05
CA MET A 1 -4.80 -22.05 -10.27
C MET A 1 -4.84 -20.77 -11.10
N GLU A 2 -5.63 -19.78 -10.69
CA GLU A 2 -5.75 -18.51 -11.41
C GLU A 2 -4.44 -17.72 -11.26
N LYS A 3 -3.76 -17.40 -12.37
CA LYS A 3 -2.59 -16.53 -12.37
C LYS A 3 -3.04 -15.15 -11.88
N LYS A 4 -2.80 -14.85 -10.59
CA LYS A 4 -2.94 -13.50 -10.04
C LYS A 4 -1.80 -12.65 -10.57
N GLU A 5 -1.94 -12.15 -11.79
CA GLU A 5 -1.03 -11.14 -12.35
C GLU A 5 -1.12 -9.90 -11.47
N SER A 6 -0.08 -9.73 -10.65
CA SER A 6 -0.04 -8.77 -9.57
C SER A 6 1.20 -7.90 -9.75
N PHE A 7 1.01 -6.61 -9.48
CA PHE A 7 2.00 -5.54 -9.66
C PHE A 7 2.44 -5.25 -11.11
N THR A 8 1.56 -5.39 -12.09
CA THR A 8 1.79 -4.99 -13.48
C THR A 8 1.20 -3.61 -13.79
N CYS A 9 1.84 -2.88 -14.72
CA CYS A 9 1.32 -1.62 -15.22
C CYS A 9 0.15 -1.88 -16.19
N PRO A 10 -1.03 -1.26 -16.03
CA PRO A 10 -2.15 -1.45 -16.93
C PRO A 10 -1.96 -0.77 -18.31
N HIS A 11 -0.91 0.03 -18.51
CA HIS A 11 -0.63 0.72 -19.78
C HIS A 11 0.33 -0.06 -20.68
N CYS A 12 1.40 -0.62 -20.11
CA CYS A 12 2.42 -1.35 -20.87
C CYS A 12 2.52 -2.83 -20.49
N GLU A 13 1.68 -3.31 -19.57
CA GLU A 13 1.60 -4.70 -19.08
C GLU A 13 2.87 -5.23 -18.40
N GLU A 14 3.94 -4.44 -18.38
CA GLU A 14 5.19 -4.74 -17.70
C GLU A 14 5.05 -4.78 -16.16
N LYS A 15 5.86 -5.63 -15.53
CA LYS A 15 5.95 -5.70 -14.06
C LYS A 15 6.62 -4.45 -13.51
N LEU A 16 5.97 -3.82 -12.54
CA LEU A 16 6.52 -2.66 -11.87
C LEU A 16 7.61 -3.08 -10.87
N PRO A 17 8.71 -2.30 -10.74
CA PRO A 17 9.77 -2.63 -9.80
C PRO A 17 9.28 -2.55 -8.35
N PHE A 18 9.76 -3.46 -7.49
CA PHE A 18 9.36 -3.57 -6.08
C PHE A 18 9.46 -2.25 -5.30
N ARG A 19 10.43 -1.38 -5.64
CA ARG A 19 10.60 -0.06 -5.00
C ARG A 19 9.38 0.84 -5.13
N VAL A 20 8.54 0.61 -6.14
CA VAL A 20 7.32 1.37 -6.37
C VAL A 20 6.29 1.11 -5.26
N ILE A 21 6.34 -0.02 -4.55
CA ILE A 21 5.46 -0.31 -3.39
C ILE A 21 5.53 0.82 -2.35
N LEU A 22 6.71 1.40 -2.13
CA LEU A 22 6.89 2.50 -1.19
C LEU A 22 6.24 3.81 -1.66
N LYS A 23 6.02 3.96 -2.97
CA LYS A 23 5.30 5.09 -3.58
C LYS A 23 3.80 4.86 -3.66
N VAL A 24 3.34 3.62 -3.51
CA VAL A 24 1.92 3.27 -3.53
C VAL A 24 1.27 3.75 -2.24
N LYS A 25 0.64 4.93 -2.31
CA LYS A 25 -0.24 5.47 -1.28
C LYS A 25 -1.68 5.44 -1.79
N ASN A 26 -2.65 5.22 -0.90
CA ASN A 26 -4.08 5.27 -1.24
C ASN A 26 -4.38 6.53 -2.05
N ASP A 27 -5.08 6.36 -3.18
CA ASP A 27 -5.56 7.43 -4.07
C ASP A 27 -4.47 8.35 -4.65
N HIS A 28 -3.20 7.96 -4.55
CA HIS A 28 -2.13 8.72 -5.18
C HIS A 28 -1.79 8.12 -6.55
N ALA A 29 -2.04 8.93 -7.58
CA ALA A 29 -1.60 8.64 -8.92
C ALA A 29 -0.08 8.77 -8.99
N PHE A 30 0.59 7.79 -9.60
CA PHE A 30 2.02 7.88 -9.89
C PHE A 30 2.27 7.49 -11.35
N GLU A 31 3.39 7.97 -11.89
CA GLU A 31 3.79 7.64 -13.26
C GLU A 31 4.56 6.32 -13.30
N CYS A 32 4.22 5.48 -14.26
CA CYS A 32 4.95 4.25 -14.52
C CYS A 32 6.39 4.60 -14.97
N PRO A 33 7.44 4.08 -14.30
CA PRO A 33 8.83 4.39 -14.65
C PRO A 33 9.26 3.78 -15.99
N LEU A 34 8.47 2.87 -16.58
CA LEU A 34 8.79 2.19 -17.83
C LEU A 34 8.14 2.86 -19.04
N CYS A 35 6.86 3.24 -18.92
CA CYS A 35 6.08 3.80 -20.04
C CYS A 35 5.58 5.22 -19.82
N GLY A 36 5.82 5.83 -18.65
CA GLY A 36 5.31 7.17 -18.29
C GLY A 36 3.81 7.24 -18.02
N GLY A 37 3.06 6.16 -18.24
CA GLY A 37 1.60 6.14 -18.04
C GLY A 37 1.21 6.31 -16.57
N THR A 38 0.23 7.19 -16.30
CA THR A 38 -0.28 7.45 -14.95
C THR A 38 -1.14 6.28 -14.45
N VAL A 39 -0.78 5.72 -13.30
CA VAL A 39 -1.43 4.55 -12.70
C VAL A 39 -1.95 4.88 -11.31
N VAL A 40 -3.11 4.31 -10.97
CA VAL A 40 -3.76 4.48 -9.66
C VAL A 40 -4.01 3.10 -9.06
N PRO A 41 -3.63 2.85 -7.79
CA PRO A 41 -3.99 1.61 -7.11
C PRO A 41 -5.51 1.53 -6.86
N GLN A 42 -6.16 0.42 -7.24
CA GLN A 42 -7.62 0.26 -7.04
C GLN A 42 -8.02 -0.02 -5.60
N LYS A 43 -7.22 -0.85 -4.91
CA LYS A 43 -7.44 -1.26 -3.52
C LYS A 43 -6.09 -1.44 -2.87
N THR A 44 -5.69 -0.43 -2.11
CA THR A 44 -4.55 -0.52 -1.21
C THR A 44 -5.10 -0.62 0.21
N LYS A 45 -4.76 -1.71 0.91
CA LYS A 45 -4.92 -1.74 2.36
C LYS A 45 -3.97 -0.67 2.92
N SER A 46 -4.41 0.12 3.90
CA SER A 46 -3.58 1.23 4.36
C SER A 46 -2.25 0.69 4.90
N PHE A 47 -1.16 1.32 4.47
CA PHE A 47 0.18 0.98 4.95
C PHE A 47 0.31 1.21 6.47
N THR A 48 -0.59 1.99 7.07
CA THR A 48 -0.75 2.18 8.52
C THR A 48 -0.89 0.86 9.28
N TRP A 49 -1.64 -0.11 8.74
CA TRP A 49 -1.75 -1.43 9.36
C TRP A 49 -0.42 -2.19 9.34
N GLY A 50 0.38 -2.00 8.29
CA GLY A 50 1.73 -2.57 8.20
C GLY A 50 2.65 -2.05 9.30
N TYR A 51 2.58 -0.76 9.63
CA TYR A 51 3.35 -0.20 10.75
C TYR A 51 2.95 -0.77 12.10
N ILE A 52 1.65 -0.93 12.36
CA ILE A 52 1.15 -1.52 13.60
C ILE A 52 1.63 -2.97 13.73
N ILE A 53 1.51 -3.76 12.65
CA ILE A 53 1.99 -5.14 12.62
C ILE A 53 3.50 -5.18 12.87
N GLY A 54 4.29 -4.34 12.21
CA GLY A 54 5.74 -4.28 12.39
C GLY A 54 6.15 -3.94 13.83
N LEU A 55 5.47 -2.97 14.45
CA LEU A 55 5.72 -2.58 15.84
C LEU A 55 5.38 -3.71 16.82
N LEU A 56 4.24 -4.38 16.65
CA LEU A 56 3.85 -5.50 17.49
C LEU A 56 4.77 -6.71 17.31
N SER A 57 5.21 -6.98 16.08
CA SER A 57 6.19 -8.01 15.77
C SER A 57 7.58 -7.72 16.37
N PHE A 58 7.91 -6.46 16.65
CA PHE A 58 9.11 -6.13 17.42
C PHE A 58 8.88 -6.30 18.93
N ALA A 59 7.85 -5.63 19.45
CA ALA A 59 7.65 -5.44 20.88
C ALA A 59 7.32 -6.75 21.61
N LEU A 60 6.47 -7.61 21.04
CA LEU A 60 6.06 -8.84 21.73
C LEU A 60 7.23 -9.83 21.87
N PRO A 61 7.97 -10.20 20.81
CA PRO A 61 9.10 -11.12 20.96
C PRO A 61 10.21 -10.53 21.84
N GLN A 62 10.48 -9.22 21.73
CA GLN A 62 11.48 -8.55 22.56
C GLN A 62 11.12 -8.61 24.05
N GLN A 63 9.86 -8.37 24.43
CA GLN A 63 9.42 -8.46 25.82
C GLN A 63 9.46 -9.90 26.36
N ILE A 64 9.05 -10.88 25.55
CA ILE A 64 9.08 -12.30 25.92
C ILE A 64 10.52 -12.77 26.18
N VAL A 65 11.44 -12.47 25.26
CA VAL A 65 12.85 -12.87 25.40
C VAL A 65 13.52 -12.16 26.57
N PHE A 66 13.23 -10.86 26.74
CA PHE A 66 13.75 -10.11 27.89
C PHE A 66 13.26 -10.70 29.22
N TYR A 67 11.99 -11.04 29.33
CA TYR A 67 11.43 -11.66 30.53
C TYR A 67 12.12 -12.99 30.88
N LEU A 68 12.34 -13.85 29.87
CA LEU A 68 12.89 -15.19 30.06
C LEU A 68 14.41 -15.22 30.30
N HIS A 69 15.16 -14.40 29.57
CA HIS A 69 16.63 -14.47 29.57
C HIS A 69 17.30 -13.31 30.32
N GLN A 70 16.57 -12.23 30.62
CA GLN A 70 17.10 -11.00 31.22
C GLN A 70 18.27 -10.38 30.44
N ASP A 71 18.44 -10.78 29.18
CA ASP A 71 19.48 -10.30 28.27
C ASP A 71 18.88 -9.29 27.29
N ASN A 72 19.28 -8.02 27.47
CA ASN A 72 18.83 -6.90 26.64
C ASN A 72 19.28 -7.02 25.18
N VAL A 73 20.49 -7.52 24.94
CA VAL A 73 21.07 -7.60 23.59
C VAL A 73 20.35 -8.68 22.81
N LEU A 74 20.18 -9.86 23.42
CA LEU A 74 19.45 -10.96 22.81
C LEU A 74 17.99 -10.57 22.52
N ALA A 75 17.31 -9.95 23.49
CA ALA A 75 15.94 -9.50 23.33
C ALA A 75 15.77 -8.50 22.18
N PHE A 76 16.69 -7.53 22.07
CA PHE A 76 16.69 -6.57 20.98
C PHE A 76 16.92 -7.24 19.61
N LEU A 77 17.89 -8.13 19.51
CA LEU A 77 18.20 -8.84 18.25
C LEU A 77 17.02 -9.69 17.76
N ILE A 78 16.36 -10.42 18.68
CA ILE A 78 15.18 -11.23 18.33
C ILE A 78 14.01 -10.34 17.91
N GLY A 79 13.74 -9.26 18.64
CA GLY A 79 12.71 -8.29 18.27
C GLY A 79 12.97 -7.69 16.90
N PHE A 80 14.21 -7.25 16.64
CA PHE A 80 14.61 -6.66 15.36
C PHE A 80 14.45 -7.65 14.20
N LEU A 81 14.89 -8.90 14.38
CA LEU A 81 14.73 -9.96 13.38
C LEU A 81 13.25 -10.19 13.03
N HIS A 82 12.37 -10.20 14.03
CA HIS A 82 10.93 -10.36 13.81
C HIS A 82 10.30 -9.15 13.12
N ALA A 83 10.71 -7.94 13.48
CA ALA A 83 10.26 -6.71 12.83
C ALA A 83 10.61 -6.71 11.34
N VAL A 84 11.86 -7.04 10.99
CA VAL A 84 12.32 -7.13 9.60
C VAL A 84 11.55 -8.20 8.84
N THR A 85 11.35 -9.37 9.46
CA THR A 85 10.61 -10.48 8.83
C THR A 85 9.15 -10.10 8.56
N ALA A 86 8.46 -9.50 9.54
CA ALA A 86 7.09 -9.05 9.41
C ALA A 86 6.96 -7.96 8.33
N PHE A 87 7.86 -6.97 8.33
CA PHE A 87 7.90 -5.94 7.31
C PHE A 87 8.08 -6.51 5.90
N GLY A 88 8.99 -7.49 5.75
CA GLY A 88 9.22 -8.19 4.49
C GLY A 88 7.98 -8.94 4.00
N LEU A 89 7.31 -9.70 4.87
CA LEU A 89 6.10 -10.44 4.54
C LEU A 89 4.93 -9.51 4.16
N VAL A 90 4.74 -8.42 4.90
CA VAL A 90 3.71 -7.40 4.59
C VAL A 90 3.99 -6.76 3.23
N SER A 91 5.24 -6.37 2.97
CA SER A 91 5.63 -5.78 1.68
C SER A 91 5.42 -6.76 0.52
N LEU A 92 5.76 -8.04 0.72
CA LEU A 92 5.54 -9.10 -0.27
C LEU A 92 4.04 -9.36 -0.50
N TYR A 93 3.24 -9.34 0.56
CA TYR A 93 1.78 -9.45 0.47
C TYR A 93 1.21 -8.30 -0.37
N PHE A 94 1.65 -7.06 -0.13
CA PHE A 94 1.25 -5.91 -0.94
C PHE A 94 1.64 -6.08 -2.41
N TYR A 95 2.88 -6.52 -2.67
CA TYR A 95 3.34 -6.77 -4.03
C TYR A 95 2.42 -7.75 -4.78
N PHE A 96 2.05 -8.87 -4.16
CA PHE A 96 1.23 -9.89 -4.82
C PHE A 96 -0.28 -9.61 -4.83
N ASN A 97 -0.78 -8.64 -4.06
CA ASN A 97 -2.22 -8.39 -3.97
C ASN A 97 -2.65 -7.01 -4.45
N THR A 98 -1.71 -6.11 -4.74
CA THR A 98 -2.03 -4.78 -5.28
C THR A 98 -2.36 -4.88 -6.77
N LYS A 99 -3.54 -4.39 -7.14
CA LYS A 99 -3.99 -4.21 -8.52
C LYS A 99 -4.02 -2.73 -8.87
N PHE A 100 -3.56 -2.41 -10.08
CA PHE A 100 -3.53 -1.07 -10.62
C PHE A 100 -4.59 -0.88 -11.71
N SER A 101 -5.19 0.31 -11.76
CA SER A 101 -6.02 0.75 -12.86
C SER A 101 -5.39 1.96 -13.55
N LYS A 102 -5.72 2.15 -14.83
CA LYS A 102 -5.42 3.39 -15.54
C LYS A 102 -6.09 4.54 -14.77
N ALA A 103 -5.37 5.65 -14.59
CA ALA A 103 -5.97 6.87 -14.07
C ALA A 103 -7.01 7.34 -15.11
N ILE A 104 -8.28 6.99 -14.95
CA ILE A 104 -9.34 7.69 -15.65
C ILE A 104 -9.34 9.08 -15.04
N ALA A 105 -9.06 10.09 -15.86
CA ALA A 105 -9.25 11.47 -15.50
C ALA A 105 -10.73 11.68 -15.14
N LEU A 106 -11.10 11.42 -13.88
CA LEU A 106 -12.34 11.86 -13.26
C LEU A 106 -12.22 13.37 -13.00
N SER A 107 -11.87 14.13 -14.03
CA SER A 107 -11.77 15.58 -13.99
C SER A 107 -13.13 16.27 -14.16
N TYR A 108 -14.24 15.54 -14.38
CA TYR A 108 -15.52 16.19 -14.74
C TYR A 108 -16.76 15.75 -13.98
N ILE A 109 -16.75 14.65 -13.20
CA ILE A 109 -17.98 14.18 -12.54
C ILE A 109 -18.35 14.96 -11.26
N PRO A 110 -17.42 15.37 -10.36
CA PRO A 110 -17.84 16.12 -9.18
C PRO A 110 -18.22 17.58 -9.51
N ILE A 111 -17.71 18.15 -10.61
CA ILE A 111 -18.04 19.53 -11.00
C ILE A 111 -19.42 19.59 -11.67
N LEU A 112 -19.76 18.63 -12.55
CA LEU A 112 -21.06 18.62 -13.22
C LEU A 112 -22.22 18.40 -12.23
N LEU A 113 -22.02 17.57 -11.20
CA LEU A 113 -23.01 17.36 -10.12
C LEU A 113 -23.20 18.59 -9.24
N VAL A 114 -22.13 19.34 -8.95
CA VAL A 114 -22.22 20.61 -8.18
C VAL A 114 -22.91 21.71 -8.99
N ILE A 115 -22.66 21.77 -10.31
CA ILE A 115 -23.32 22.75 -11.19
C ILE A 115 -24.80 22.39 -11.42
N LEU A 116 -25.15 21.12 -11.64
CA LEU A 116 -26.56 20.70 -11.75
C LEU A 116 -27.31 20.89 -10.42
N GLY A 117 -26.68 20.56 -9.27
CA GLY A 117 -27.27 20.76 -7.95
C GLY A 117 -27.58 22.23 -7.65
N LYS A 118 -26.71 23.16 -8.07
CA LYS A 118 -26.96 24.61 -7.97
C LYS A 118 -28.07 25.11 -8.89
N TRP A 119 -28.30 24.46 -10.04
CA TRP A 119 -29.37 24.83 -10.97
C TRP A 119 -30.76 24.34 -10.51
N VAL A 120 -30.82 23.16 -9.88
CA VAL A 120 -32.10 22.59 -9.38
C VAL A 120 -32.58 23.29 -8.10
N MET A 121 -31.66 23.85 -7.31
CA MET A 121 -32.00 24.47 -6.01
C MET A 121 -32.17 26.00 -6.07
N GLY A 122 -32.04 26.60 -7.27
CA GLY A 122 -32.20 28.04 -7.51
C GLY A 122 -33.54 28.44 -8.15
N ILE A 123 -34.44 27.47 -8.38
CA ILE A 123 -35.78 27.69 -8.91
C ILE A 123 -36.74 26.88 -8.03
N PHE A 124 -37.02 27.36 -6.82
CA PHE A 124 -38.27 27.24 -6.05
C PHE A 124 -38.09 27.90 -4.68
#